data_AF-A0A8R1DXA5-F1
#
_entry.id   AF-A0A8R1DXA5-F1
#
_cell.length_a   1.000
_cell.length_b   1.000
_cell.length_c   1.000
_cell.angle_alpha   90.00
_cell.angle_beta   90.00
_cell.angle_gamma   90.00
#
_symmetry.space_group_name_H-M   'P 1'
#
loop_
_entity.id
_entity.type
_entity.pdbx_description
1 polymer ?
#
loop_
_entity_poly.entity_id
_entity_poly.type
_entity_poly.pdbx_seq_one_letter_code
_entity_poly.pdbx_strand_id
1 'polypeptide(L)'
;MNLELDLNDHLRIELVKILEEDDVQQKNQKKQTELLVQLVDKKAHKATILAKKTLRWPIGQALPTQLRYQNVEEQLLVQGPTSEALVPLPKSKIDSLTATSIAKSGTSSKSKTFDSFAVNPKQTFDIRSLSKSIQNVIETPEKEKKWKNLTKSLDELKSGEAIGALSAIEQAQFLEAIQKYVGDADSEPEHVDALLRAVCAAKILNFRAEDQFLRLCVEKEKREIVEIVLNDSTRVVSEFILAELLKSAAAKPIEERRSTITSVLSRNFSKPAMMEACSAVLSAADSVEVMTVLTEIYKEPVEESIDISGKALSLITVLMDAHGSRIVCEDRLHQKFAAISNFIIEMQSLVGTFARLEAAIDECADDFPQYNVVYRITPTVHSFSWQ
;
A
#
# COMPACT_ATOMS: atom_id res chain seq x y z
N MET A 1 18.98 -25.67 7.59
CA MET A 1 18.19 -24.68 8.34
C MET A 1 17.08 -24.21 7.41
N ASN A 2 15.82 -24.36 7.85
CA ASN A 2 14.67 -23.81 7.15
C ASN A 2 13.76 -23.18 8.22
N LEU A 3 13.61 -21.85 8.18
CA LEU A 3 12.69 -21.12 9.06
C LEU A 3 11.56 -20.58 8.22
N GLU A 4 10.33 -20.66 8.74
CA GLU A 4 9.15 -20.21 8.04
C GLU A 4 8.33 -19.25 8.90
N LEU A 5 7.71 -18.26 8.27
CA LEU A 5 6.80 -17.31 8.89
C LEU A 5 5.59 -17.09 7.98
N ASP A 6 4.39 -17.41 8.48
CA ASP A 6 3.15 -17.08 7.78
C ASP A 6 2.81 -15.61 7.98
N LEU A 7 2.62 -14.88 6.88
CA LEU A 7 2.19 -13.47 6.92
C LEU A 7 0.68 -13.34 6.86
N ASN A 8 0.03 -14.15 6.04
CA ASN A 8 -1.43 -14.24 5.87
C ASN A 8 -1.80 -15.56 5.18
N ASP A 9 -3.07 -15.72 4.80
CA ASP A 9 -3.59 -16.92 4.13
C ASP A 9 -2.96 -17.21 2.76
N HIS A 10 -2.30 -16.22 2.16
CA HIS A 10 -1.75 -16.28 0.81
C HIS A 10 -0.22 -16.31 0.78
N LEU A 11 0.45 -15.70 1.76
CA LEU A 11 1.89 -15.45 1.74
C LEU A 11 2.61 -16.05 2.95
N ARG A 12 3.75 -16.69 2.67
CA ARG A 12 4.72 -17.21 3.63
C ARG A 12 6.10 -16.62 3.33
N ILE A 13 6.91 -16.38 4.36
CA ILE A 13 8.34 -16.15 4.24
C ILE A 13 9.08 -17.43 4.59
N GLU A 14 10.05 -17.81 3.77
CA GLU A 14 10.99 -18.90 4.01
C GLU A 14 12.41 -18.33 4.07
N LEU A 15 13.20 -18.77 5.05
CA LEU A 15 14.62 -18.45 5.17
C LEU A 15 15.45 -19.70 4.95
N VAL A 16 16.20 -19.70 3.85
CA VAL A 16 17.04 -20.83 3.44
C VAL A 16 18.50 -20.40 3.48
N LYS A 17 19.37 -21.25 4.02
CA LYS A 17 20.82 -21.02 3.91
C LYS A 17 21.27 -21.32 2.47
N ILE A 18 21.97 -20.39 1.82
CA ILE A 18 22.55 -20.66 0.51
C ILE A 18 23.71 -21.63 0.71
N LEU A 19 23.63 -22.80 0.07
CA LEU A 19 24.76 -23.71 -0.05
C LEU A 19 25.50 -23.31 -1.33
N GLU A 20 26.74 -22.82 -1.19
CA GLU A 20 27.63 -22.65 -2.34
C GLU A 20 28.01 -24.04 -2.84
N GLU A 21 27.42 -24.49 -3.95
CA GLU A 21 27.95 -25.61 -4.71
C GLU A 21 29.20 -25.14 -5.45
N ASP A 22 30.36 -25.26 -4.78
CA ASP A 22 31.67 -25.52 -5.39
C ASP A 22 32.66 -25.88 -4.26
N ASP A 23 32.49 -27.09 -3.76
CA ASP A 23 33.56 -27.83 -3.08
C ASP A 23 34.63 -28.15 -4.14
N VAL A 24 35.65 -27.30 -4.26
CA VAL A 24 37.07 -27.62 -4.49
C VAL A 24 37.81 -26.31 -4.78
N GLN A 25 38.77 -25.98 -3.90
CA GLN A 25 39.68 -24.81 -3.92
C GLN A 25 39.16 -23.52 -3.28
N GLN A 26 39.23 -23.44 -1.94
CA GLN A 26 39.93 -22.33 -1.25
C GLN A 26 39.92 -22.59 0.28
N LYS A 27 41.05 -23.05 0.81
CA LYS A 27 41.34 -23.05 2.25
C LYS A 27 41.81 -21.65 2.64
N ASN A 28 41.27 -21.11 3.74
CA ASN A 28 41.68 -19.90 4.47
C ASN A 28 41.10 -18.53 4.09
N GLN A 29 39.78 -18.41 3.97
CA GLN A 29 39.09 -17.18 4.38
C GLN A 29 37.87 -17.56 5.22
N LYS A 30 37.61 -16.82 6.31
CA LYS A 30 36.38 -16.99 7.10
C LYS A 30 35.18 -16.66 6.18
N LYS A 31 34.60 -17.68 5.54
CA LYS A 31 33.54 -17.50 4.55
C LYS A 31 32.32 -16.83 5.18
N GLN A 32 31.85 -15.76 4.57
CA GLN A 32 30.64 -15.06 4.97
C GLN A 32 29.43 -15.96 4.72
N THR A 33 28.54 -16.09 5.70
CA THR A 33 27.33 -16.92 5.53
C THR A 33 26.25 -16.09 4.86
N GLU A 34 25.73 -16.55 3.72
CA GLU A 34 24.61 -15.91 3.05
C GLU A 34 23.30 -16.66 3.31
N LEU A 35 22.25 -15.89 3.60
CA LEU A 35 20.90 -16.37 3.87
C LEU A 35 19.96 -15.81 2.82
N LEU A 36 19.08 -16.65 2.31
CA LEU A 36 18.10 -16.28 1.31
C LEU A 36 16.72 -16.20 1.94
N VAL A 37 16.18 -14.99 2.03
CA VAL A 37 14.78 -14.75 2.38
C VAL A 37 13.97 -14.88 1.10
N GLN A 38 12.95 -15.73 1.11
CA GLN A 38 12.04 -15.96 0.01
C GLN A 38 10.62 -15.69 0.46
N LEU A 39 9.89 -14.88 -0.31
CA LEU A 39 8.44 -14.75 -0.15
C LEU A 39 7.75 -15.73 -1.09
N VAL A 40 6.95 -16.62 -0.54
CA VAL A 40 6.35 -17.76 -1.23
C VAL A 40 4.82 -17.62 -1.23
N ASP A 41 4.23 -17.86 -2.40
CA ASP A 41 2.78 -18.00 -2.55
C ASP A 41 2.33 -19.37 -2.02
N LYS A 42 1.51 -19.38 -0.97
CA LYS A 42 0.98 -20.59 -0.32
C LYS A 42 -0.11 -21.27 -1.16
N LYS A 43 -0.84 -20.51 -2.00
CA LYS A 43 -2.00 -21.01 -2.75
C LYS A 43 -1.66 -21.43 -4.17
N ALA A 44 -0.43 -21.22 -4.64
CA ALA A 44 0.02 -21.70 -5.92
C ALA A 44 0.21 -23.23 -5.94
N HIS A 45 -0.23 -23.91 -7.02
CA HIS A 45 -0.09 -25.37 -7.20
C HIS A 45 1.37 -25.89 -7.15
N LYS A 46 2.34 -25.00 -7.33
CA LYS A 46 3.75 -25.21 -7.00
C LYS A 46 4.22 -23.98 -6.22
N ALA A 47 5.03 -24.17 -5.18
CA ALA A 47 5.60 -23.09 -4.37
C ALA A 47 6.25 -22.04 -5.27
N THR A 48 5.50 -20.96 -5.52
CA THR A 48 5.92 -19.92 -6.46
C THR A 48 6.58 -18.84 -5.65
N ILE A 49 7.86 -18.62 -5.91
CA ILE A 49 8.63 -17.61 -5.19
C ILE A 49 8.32 -16.24 -5.81
N LEU A 50 7.64 -15.39 -5.05
CA LEU A 50 7.20 -14.07 -5.48
C LEU A 50 8.29 -13.01 -5.34
N ALA A 51 9.15 -13.14 -4.33
CA ALA A 51 10.28 -12.24 -4.10
C ALA A 51 11.43 -12.97 -3.40
N LYS A 52 12.66 -12.51 -3.60
CA LYS A 52 13.87 -13.02 -2.94
C LYS A 52 14.75 -11.86 -2.47
N LYS A 53 15.38 -12.01 -1.31
CA LYS A 53 16.41 -11.08 -0.81
C LYS A 53 17.52 -11.86 -0.10
N THR A 54 18.75 -11.60 -0.50
CA THR A 54 19.93 -12.18 0.15
C THR A 54 20.36 -11.30 1.32
N LEU A 55 20.63 -11.93 2.45
CA LEU A 55 21.16 -11.33 3.67
C LEU A 55 22.54 -11.90 3.95
N ARG A 56 23.47 -11.03 4.32
CA ARG A 56 24.81 -11.42 4.77
C ARG A 56 24.78 -11.57 6.29
N TRP A 57 24.96 -12.79 6.77
CA TRP A 57 24.98 -13.09 8.21
C TRP A 57 26.39 -12.87 8.79
N PRO A 58 26.52 -12.35 10.02
CA PRO A 58 27.82 -12.08 10.61
C PRO A 58 28.69 -13.35 10.74
N ILE A 59 29.99 -13.18 10.46
CA ILE A 59 30.96 -14.28 10.47
C ILE A 59 31.15 -14.79 11.91
N GLY A 60 31.05 -16.11 12.09
CA GLY A 60 31.28 -16.77 13.38
C GLY A 60 30.09 -16.70 14.35
N GLN A 61 28.98 -16.09 13.94
CA GLN A 61 27.74 -16.08 14.73
C GLN A 61 26.91 -17.33 14.43
N ALA A 62 26.17 -17.80 15.44
CA ALA A 62 25.23 -18.89 15.28
C ALA A 62 24.16 -18.54 14.23
N LEU A 63 23.67 -19.55 13.51
CA LEU A 63 22.62 -19.35 12.51
C LEU A 63 21.33 -18.83 13.16
N PRO A 64 20.48 -18.11 12.39
CA PRO A 64 19.19 -17.66 12.88
C PRO A 64 18.34 -18.82 13.41
N THR A 65 17.60 -18.55 14.47
CA THR A 65 16.68 -19.49 15.11
C THR A 65 15.22 -19.05 14.98
N GLN A 66 14.97 -17.77 14.66
CA GLN A 66 13.62 -17.24 14.60
C GLN A 66 13.43 -16.18 13.50
N LEU A 67 12.22 -16.17 12.92
CA LEU A 67 11.68 -15.11 12.08
C LEU A 67 10.48 -14.47 12.78
N ARG A 68 10.40 -13.14 12.80
CA ARG A 68 9.21 -12.41 13.24
C ARG A 68 8.96 -11.22 12.32
N TYR A 69 7.69 -10.93 12.06
CA TYR A 69 7.32 -9.69 11.40
C TYR A 69 6.88 -8.69 12.47
N GLN A 70 7.57 -7.55 12.53
CA GLN A 70 7.24 -6.47 13.45
C GLN A 70 6.22 -5.56 12.77
N ASN A 71 4.94 -5.71 13.12
CA ASN A 71 3.84 -4.94 12.52
C ASN A 71 4.00 -3.42 12.69
N VAL A 72 4.63 -2.96 13.78
CA VAL A 72 4.76 -1.54 14.10
C VAL A 72 5.85 -0.88 13.24
N GLU A 73 7.00 -1.53 13.11
CA GLU A 73 8.15 -1.02 12.33
C GLU A 73 8.12 -1.46 10.87
N GLU A 74 7.23 -2.38 10.52
CA GLU A 74 7.07 -2.99 9.19
C GLU A 74 8.36 -3.61 8.63
N GLN A 75 9.01 -4.39 9.49
CA GLN A 75 10.26 -5.07 9.19
C GLN A 75 10.16 -6.55 9.53
N LEU A 76 10.81 -7.36 8.71
CA LEU A 76 11.09 -8.75 9.04
C LEU A 76 12.37 -8.78 9.88
N LEU A 77 12.23 -9.25 11.13
CA LEU A 77 13.31 -9.52 12.05
C LEU A 77 13.78 -10.98 11.86
N VAL A 78 15.04 -11.14 11.50
CA VAL A 78 15.74 -12.42 11.45
C VAL A 78 16.65 -12.51 12.66
N GLN A 79 16.29 -13.34 13.64
CA GLN A 79 16.96 -13.38 14.94
C GLN A 79 17.72 -14.69 15.13
N GLY A 80 18.97 -14.57 15.57
CA GLY A 80 19.77 -15.66 16.15
C GLY A 80 20.05 -15.41 17.63
N PRO A 81 20.75 -16.33 18.31
CA PRO A 81 21.02 -16.22 19.75
C PRO A 81 21.76 -14.96 20.18
N THR A 82 22.61 -14.42 19.30
CA THR A 82 23.58 -13.35 19.60
C THR A 82 23.64 -12.29 18.48
N SER A 83 22.73 -12.36 17.51
CA SER A 83 22.73 -11.47 16.34
C SER A 83 21.34 -11.35 15.76
N GLU A 84 21.06 -10.22 15.14
CA GLU A 84 19.81 -9.95 14.46
C GLU A 84 20.07 -9.24 13.13
N ALA A 85 19.17 -9.44 12.17
CA ALA A 85 19.14 -8.70 10.92
C ALA A 85 17.71 -8.21 10.67
N LEU A 86 17.62 -6.95 10.27
CA LEU A 86 16.36 -6.28 9.94
C LEU A 86 16.22 -6.19 8.43
N VAL A 87 15.05 -6.57 7.93
CA VAL A 87 14.72 -6.50 6.52
C VAL A 87 13.47 -5.65 6.35
N PRO A 88 13.57 -4.46 5.72
CA PRO A 88 12.40 -3.66 5.39
C PRO A 88 11.42 -4.45 4.54
N LEU A 89 10.17 -4.56 5.01
CA LEU A 89 9.09 -5.24 4.31
C LEU A 89 7.78 -4.48 4.57
N PRO A 90 7.53 -3.38 3.86
CA PRO A 90 6.36 -2.54 4.08
C PRO A 90 5.05 -3.29 3.88
N LYS A 91 4.00 -2.93 4.64
CA LYS A 91 2.68 -3.56 4.53
C LYS A 91 2.08 -3.40 3.13
N SER A 92 2.25 -2.25 2.48
CA SER A 92 1.82 -2.03 1.09
C SER A 92 2.48 -3.02 0.12
N LYS A 93 3.73 -3.44 0.38
CA LYS A 93 4.40 -4.47 -0.41
C LYS A 93 3.80 -5.86 -0.17
N ILE A 94 3.44 -6.18 1.07
CA ILE A 94 2.75 -7.43 1.42
C ILE A 94 1.37 -7.47 0.76
N ASP A 95 0.61 -6.38 0.86
CA ASP A 95 -0.72 -6.25 0.26
C ASP A 95 -0.63 -6.35 -1.27
N SER A 96 0.35 -5.71 -1.90
CA SER A 96 0.62 -5.80 -3.35
C SER A 96 0.90 -7.23 -3.81
N LEU A 97 1.74 -7.96 -3.07
CA LEU A 97 2.08 -9.34 -3.39
C LEU A 97 0.91 -10.30 -3.09
N THR A 98 0.10 -9.98 -2.08
CA THR A 98 -1.14 -10.70 -1.76
C THR A 98 -2.17 -10.51 -2.88
N ALA A 99 -2.39 -9.28 -3.33
CA ALA A 99 -3.27 -8.98 -4.46
C ALA A 99 -2.80 -9.68 -5.74
N THR A 100 -1.48 -9.72 -5.98
CA THR A 100 -0.90 -10.46 -7.11
C THR A 100 -1.14 -11.97 -6.99
N SER A 101 -0.98 -12.54 -5.79
CA SER A 101 -1.28 -13.95 -5.51
C SER A 101 -2.76 -14.25 -5.71
N ILE A 102 -3.65 -13.40 -5.20
CA ILE A 102 -5.11 -13.50 -5.41
C ILE A 102 -5.45 -13.40 -6.88
N ALA A 103 -4.85 -12.51 -7.66
CA ALA A 103 -5.10 -12.41 -9.09
C ALA A 103 -4.60 -13.64 -9.87
N LYS A 104 -3.44 -14.21 -9.48
CA LYS A 104 -2.88 -15.42 -10.11
C LYS A 104 -3.65 -16.70 -9.75
N SER A 105 -4.07 -16.83 -8.49
CA SER A 105 -4.91 -17.95 -8.03
C SER A 105 -6.37 -17.76 -8.48
N GLY A 106 -6.79 -16.51 -8.62
CA GLY A 106 -8.09 -16.06 -9.09
C GLY A 106 -8.18 -16.01 -10.59
N THR A 107 -8.37 -17.19 -11.20
CA THR A 107 -9.56 -17.28 -12.04
C THR A 107 -10.71 -16.89 -11.12
N SER A 108 -11.34 -15.74 -11.37
CA SER A 108 -12.47 -15.29 -10.56
C SER A 108 -13.37 -16.48 -10.27
N SER A 109 -13.63 -16.77 -9.00
CA SER A 109 -14.59 -17.79 -8.56
C SER A 109 -16.04 -17.42 -8.88
N LYS A 110 -16.29 -16.59 -9.90
CA LYS A 110 -17.50 -16.73 -10.68
C LYS A 110 -17.37 -18.07 -11.38
N SER A 111 -18.07 -19.07 -10.85
CA SER A 111 -18.42 -20.27 -11.61
C SER A 111 -18.71 -19.83 -13.04
N LYS A 112 -17.96 -20.33 -14.03
CA LYS A 112 -18.36 -20.19 -15.42
C LYS A 112 -19.74 -20.84 -15.51
N THR A 113 -20.80 -20.06 -15.46
CA THR A 113 -22.12 -20.49 -15.91
C THR A 113 -21.92 -20.75 -17.40
N PHE A 114 -21.95 -22.04 -17.75
CA PHE A 114 -22.00 -22.46 -19.14
C PHE A 114 -23.35 -22.02 -19.70
N ASP A 115 -23.39 -20.92 -20.45
CA ASP A 115 -24.63 -20.45 -21.06
C ASP A 115 -25.05 -21.27 -22.29
N SER A 116 -24.16 -22.10 -22.87
CA SER A 116 -24.55 -23.25 -23.73
C SER A 116 -23.35 -24.10 -24.16
N PHE A 117 -23.63 -25.32 -24.62
CA PHE A 117 -22.72 -26.18 -25.40
C PHE A 117 -22.71 -25.77 -26.89
N ALA A 118 -22.47 -24.49 -27.20
CA ALA A 118 -22.37 -24.06 -28.59
C ALA A 118 -21.09 -24.63 -29.25
N VAL A 119 -21.25 -25.15 -30.47
CA VAL A 119 -20.23 -25.84 -31.29
C VAL A 119 -19.02 -24.96 -31.65
N ASN A 120 -19.10 -23.64 -31.42
CA ASN A 120 -17.99 -22.72 -31.53
C ASN A 120 -17.82 -21.95 -30.21
N PRO A 121 -16.81 -22.26 -29.37
CA PRO A 121 -16.51 -21.42 -28.22
C PRO A 121 -16.18 -20.01 -28.71
N LYS A 122 -16.93 -18.99 -28.28
CA LYS A 122 -16.50 -17.61 -28.45
C LYS A 122 -15.15 -17.49 -27.74
N GLN A 123 -14.07 -17.23 -28.48
CA GLN A 123 -12.79 -16.92 -27.88
C GLN A 123 -12.99 -15.73 -26.94
N THR A 124 -12.90 -16.01 -25.65
CA THR A 124 -12.76 -15.01 -24.60
C THR A 124 -11.44 -14.30 -24.83
N PHE A 125 -11.49 -13.15 -25.51
CA PHE A 125 -10.43 -12.15 -25.69
C PHE A 125 -9.05 -12.66 -26.20
N ASP A 126 -8.60 -12.19 -27.38
CA ASP A 126 -7.30 -12.56 -27.94
C ASP A 126 -6.14 -11.78 -27.31
N ILE A 127 -5.56 -12.31 -26.23
CA ILE A 127 -4.38 -11.76 -25.56
C ILE A 127 -3.20 -11.57 -26.54
N ARG A 128 -3.05 -12.43 -27.56
CA ARG A 128 -1.94 -12.30 -28.53
C ARG A 128 -2.12 -11.06 -29.41
N SER A 129 -3.36 -10.75 -29.79
CA SER A 129 -3.66 -9.53 -30.54
C SER A 129 -3.34 -8.28 -29.73
N LEU A 130 -3.68 -8.27 -28.43
CA LEU A 130 -3.34 -7.18 -27.51
C LEU A 130 -1.83 -7.03 -27.36
N SER A 131 -1.10 -8.11 -27.06
CA SER A 131 0.36 -8.07 -26.95
C SER A 131 1.01 -7.55 -28.23
N LYS A 132 0.49 -7.93 -29.41
CA LYS A 132 0.97 -7.42 -30.69
C LYS A 132 0.66 -5.93 -30.89
N SER A 133 -0.52 -5.46 -30.49
CA SER A 133 -0.88 -4.04 -30.51
C SER A 133 0.01 -3.19 -29.58
N ILE A 134 0.34 -3.72 -28.40
CA ILE A 134 1.26 -3.08 -27.46
C ILE A 134 2.68 -3.05 -28.03
N GLN A 135 3.17 -4.16 -28.59
CA GLN A 135 4.47 -4.20 -29.25
C GLN A 135 4.55 -3.21 -30.42
N ASN A 136 3.48 -3.08 -31.19
CA ASN A 136 3.42 -2.14 -32.32
C ASN A 136 3.60 -0.67 -31.89
N VAL A 137 3.08 -0.27 -30.73
CA VAL A 137 3.28 1.11 -30.21
C VAL A 137 4.63 1.29 -29.55
N ILE A 138 5.21 0.23 -28.96
CA ILE A 138 6.60 0.25 -28.45
C ILE A 138 7.60 0.49 -29.58
N GLU A 139 7.42 -0.20 -30.72
CA GLU A 139 8.34 -0.12 -31.85
C GLU A 139 8.25 1.20 -32.64
N THR A 140 7.07 1.82 -32.68
CA THR A 140 6.88 3.11 -33.38
C THR A 140 5.89 4.01 -32.60
N PRO A 141 6.35 4.61 -31.48
CA PRO A 141 5.52 5.44 -30.62
C PRO A 141 5.05 6.74 -31.29
N GLU A 142 5.69 7.18 -32.37
CA GLU A 142 5.33 8.39 -33.13
C GLU A 142 4.06 8.24 -33.99
N LYS A 143 3.54 7.02 -34.17
CA LYS A 143 2.41 6.76 -35.07
C LYS A 143 1.08 6.77 -34.33
N GLU A 144 0.39 7.92 -34.35
CA GLU A 144 -0.88 8.13 -33.64
C GLU A 144 -1.96 7.07 -33.95
N LYS A 145 -2.07 6.61 -35.20
CA LYS A 145 -3.04 5.57 -35.60
C LYS A 145 -2.87 4.27 -34.80
N LYS A 146 -1.65 3.93 -34.39
CA LYS A 146 -1.38 2.72 -33.59
C LYS A 146 -1.89 2.88 -32.16
N TRP A 147 -1.73 4.08 -31.57
CA TRP A 147 -2.32 4.42 -30.28
C TRP A 147 -3.85 4.38 -30.32
N LYS A 148 -4.48 4.96 -31.36
CA LYS A 148 -5.95 4.90 -31.54
C LYS A 148 -6.47 3.46 -31.57
N ASN A 149 -5.74 2.55 -32.22
CA ASN A 149 -6.10 1.14 -32.28
C ASN A 149 -5.87 0.41 -30.94
N LEU A 150 -4.79 0.74 -30.23
CA LEU A 150 -4.52 0.17 -28.91
C LEU A 150 -5.59 0.60 -27.90
N THR A 151 -5.95 1.88 -27.84
CA THR A 151 -7.00 2.42 -26.96
C THR A 151 -8.31 1.66 -27.15
N LYS A 152 -8.76 1.47 -28.40
CA LYS A 152 -9.95 0.66 -28.71
C LYS A 152 -9.83 -0.78 -28.21
N SER A 153 -8.68 -1.41 -28.42
CA SER A 153 -8.43 -2.79 -27.97
C SER A 153 -8.44 -2.90 -26.44
N LEU A 154 -8.00 -1.86 -25.74
CA LEU A 154 -7.99 -1.79 -24.28
C LEU A 154 -9.38 -1.48 -23.71
N ASP A 155 -10.19 -0.65 -24.36
CA ASP A 155 -11.55 -0.33 -23.92
C ASP A 155 -12.51 -1.53 -24.04
N GLU A 156 -12.24 -2.44 -24.98
CA GLU A 156 -13.03 -3.67 -25.17
C GLU A 156 -12.74 -4.75 -24.10
N LEU A 157 -11.69 -4.58 -23.29
CA LEU A 157 -11.34 -5.50 -22.21
C LEU A 157 -12.30 -5.37 -21.03
N LYS A 158 -12.74 -6.50 -20.47
CA LYS A 158 -13.29 -6.46 -19.11
C LYS A 158 -12.15 -6.36 -18.12
N SER A 159 -12.39 -5.62 -17.04
CA SER A 159 -11.40 -5.36 -16.00
C SER A 159 -10.71 -6.65 -15.53
N GLY A 160 -9.39 -6.70 -15.66
CA GLY A 160 -8.56 -7.80 -15.18
C GLY A 160 -8.31 -8.95 -16.16
N GLU A 161 -8.93 -8.97 -17.34
CA GLU A 161 -8.76 -10.05 -18.33
C GLU A 161 -7.32 -10.14 -18.89
N ALA A 162 -6.55 -9.05 -18.82
CA ALA A 162 -5.19 -8.97 -19.33
C ALA A 162 -4.12 -8.83 -18.22
N ILE A 163 -4.47 -9.12 -16.96
CA ILE A 163 -3.49 -9.16 -15.86
C ILE A 163 -2.42 -10.21 -16.17
N GLY A 164 -1.16 -9.80 -16.17
CA GLY A 164 -0.03 -10.70 -16.47
C GLY A 164 0.16 -11.03 -17.95
N ALA A 165 -0.55 -10.34 -18.86
CA ALA A 165 -0.36 -10.50 -20.31
C ALA A 165 1.02 -10.03 -20.81
N LEU A 166 1.69 -9.15 -20.04
CA LEU A 166 3.00 -8.60 -20.36
C LEU A 166 4.02 -8.96 -19.27
N SER A 167 5.24 -9.29 -19.69
CA SER A 167 6.41 -9.42 -18.83
C SER A 167 6.81 -8.07 -18.22
N ALA A 168 7.61 -8.09 -17.15
CA ALA A 168 8.08 -6.86 -16.50
C ALA A 168 8.92 -5.96 -17.45
N ILE A 169 9.64 -6.55 -18.40
CA ILE A 169 10.44 -5.81 -19.40
C ILE A 169 9.51 -5.13 -20.41
N GLU A 170 8.52 -5.86 -20.92
CA GLU A 170 7.53 -5.30 -21.86
C GLU A 170 6.70 -4.19 -21.22
N GLN A 171 6.34 -4.34 -19.93
CA GLN A 171 5.65 -3.27 -19.20
C GLN A 171 6.51 -2.01 -19.05
N ALA A 172 7.82 -2.15 -18.80
CA ALA A 172 8.72 -1.00 -18.71
C ALA A 172 8.88 -0.30 -20.07
N GLN A 173 9.05 -1.05 -21.15
CA GLN A 173 9.11 -0.50 -22.52
C GLN A 173 7.80 0.18 -22.92
N PHE A 174 6.66 -0.41 -22.55
CA PHE A 174 5.35 0.17 -22.80
C PHE A 174 5.16 1.50 -22.06
N LEU A 175 5.59 1.59 -20.80
CA LEU A 175 5.55 2.84 -20.05
C LEU A 175 6.45 3.93 -20.65
N GLU A 176 7.64 3.57 -21.13
CA GLU A 176 8.52 4.51 -21.82
C GLU A 176 7.87 5.04 -23.10
N ALA A 177 7.18 4.16 -23.86
CA ALA A 177 6.44 4.55 -25.05
C ALA A 177 5.27 5.48 -24.71
N ILE A 178 4.50 5.19 -23.65
CA ILE A 178 3.44 6.08 -23.14
C ILE A 178 4.04 7.44 -22.77
N GLN A 179 5.13 7.47 -22.01
CA GLN A 179 5.75 8.71 -21.57
C GLN A 179 6.19 9.58 -22.75
N LYS A 180 6.78 8.98 -23.79
CA LYS A 180 7.13 9.68 -25.03
C LYS A 180 5.89 10.25 -25.72
N TYR A 181 4.85 9.45 -25.88
CA TYR A 181 3.63 9.86 -26.57
C TYR A 181 2.86 10.97 -25.82
N VAL A 182 2.78 10.88 -24.50
CA VAL A 182 2.13 11.89 -23.64
C VAL A 182 2.96 13.17 -23.51
N GLY A 183 4.28 13.06 -23.69
CA GLY A 183 5.20 14.21 -23.72
C GLY A 183 5.30 14.91 -25.07
N ASP A 184 4.76 14.31 -26.14
CA ASP A 184 4.80 14.86 -27.49
C ASP A 184 3.81 16.02 -27.65
N ALA A 185 4.31 17.15 -28.17
CA ALA A 185 3.51 18.37 -28.37
C ALA A 185 2.45 18.21 -29.48
N ASP A 186 2.67 17.26 -30.39
CA ASP A 186 1.77 16.99 -31.52
C ASP A 186 0.64 15.99 -31.16
N SER A 187 0.64 15.45 -29.94
CA SER A 187 -0.40 14.52 -29.47
C SER A 187 -1.72 15.23 -29.12
N GLU A 188 -2.83 14.73 -29.66
CA GLU A 188 -4.17 15.22 -29.34
C GLU A 188 -4.51 14.98 -27.85
N PRO A 189 -4.82 16.03 -27.04
CA PRO A 189 -5.05 15.89 -25.60
C PRO A 189 -6.20 14.95 -25.22
N GLU A 190 -7.27 14.93 -26.02
CA GLU A 190 -8.43 14.05 -25.82
C GLU A 190 -8.05 12.58 -26.00
N HIS A 191 -7.20 12.28 -26.98
CA HIS A 191 -6.76 10.93 -27.26
C HIS A 191 -5.74 10.45 -26.20
N VAL A 192 -4.86 11.34 -25.74
CA VAL A 192 -4.02 11.07 -24.57
C VAL A 192 -4.86 10.70 -23.36
N ASP A 193 -5.94 11.45 -23.08
CA ASP A 193 -6.83 11.15 -21.96
C ASP A 193 -7.50 9.78 -22.08
N ALA A 194 -8.06 9.49 -23.27
CA ALA A 194 -8.71 8.22 -23.56
C ALA A 194 -7.74 7.03 -23.42
N LEU A 195 -6.51 7.16 -23.94
CA LEU A 195 -5.48 6.13 -23.81
C LEU A 195 -5.15 5.85 -22.34
N LEU A 196 -4.89 6.89 -21.54
CA LEU A 196 -4.52 6.72 -20.14
C LEU A 196 -5.68 6.09 -19.34
N ARG A 197 -6.93 6.46 -19.60
CA ARG A 197 -8.11 5.81 -19.00
C ARG A 197 -8.20 4.33 -19.40
N ALA A 198 -8.01 4.02 -20.68
CA ALA A 198 -8.06 2.65 -21.19
C ALA A 198 -6.96 1.77 -20.56
N VAL A 199 -5.73 2.28 -20.47
CA VAL A 199 -4.61 1.60 -19.80
C VAL A 199 -4.93 1.35 -18.32
N CYS A 200 -5.47 2.36 -17.63
CA CYS A 200 -5.89 2.22 -16.24
C CYS A 200 -6.97 1.14 -16.09
N ALA A 201 -8.04 1.20 -16.88
CA ALA A 201 -9.17 0.27 -16.81
C ALA A 201 -8.78 -1.19 -17.10
N ALA A 202 -7.87 -1.40 -18.04
CA ALA A 202 -7.45 -2.72 -18.51
C ALA A 202 -6.64 -3.53 -17.46
N LYS A 203 -6.11 -2.90 -16.40
CA LYS A 203 -5.32 -3.56 -15.33
C LYS A 203 -4.14 -4.40 -15.85
N ILE A 204 -3.49 -3.96 -16.92
CA ILE A 204 -2.38 -4.69 -17.57
C ILE A 204 -1.02 -4.52 -16.87
N LEU A 205 -0.89 -3.51 -16.02
CA LEU A 205 0.35 -3.16 -15.33
C LEU A 205 0.45 -3.88 -13.99
N ASN A 206 1.66 -4.33 -13.65
CA ASN A 206 1.99 -4.78 -12.30
C ASN A 206 2.13 -3.57 -11.37
N PHE A 207 2.13 -3.79 -10.06
CA PHE A 207 2.22 -2.70 -9.07
C PHE A 207 3.36 -1.70 -9.30
N ARG A 208 4.56 -2.15 -9.70
CA ARG A 208 5.71 -1.25 -9.92
C ARG A 208 5.50 -0.39 -11.17
N ALA A 209 4.97 -0.99 -12.24
CA ALA A 209 4.65 -0.30 -13.47
C ALA A 209 3.44 0.65 -13.28
N GLU A 210 2.44 0.21 -12.52
CA GLU A 210 1.27 1.00 -12.17
C GLU A 210 1.64 2.21 -11.30
N ASP A 211 2.55 2.06 -10.34
CA ASP A 211 3.08 3.21 -9.58
C ASP A 211 3.73 4.25 -10.49
N GLN A 212 4.58 3.84 -11.43
CA GLN A 212 5.20 4.75 -12.39
C GLN A 212 4.18 5.41 -13.32
N PHE A 213 3.19 4.65 -13.78
CA PHE A 213 2.09 5.14 -14.58
C PHE A 213 1.26 6.20 -13.83
N LEU A 214 0.93 5.96 -12.56
CA LEU A 214 0.17 6.89 -11.75
C LEU A 214 0.98 8.16 -11.45
N ARG A 215 2.30 8.05 -11.25
CA ARG A 215 3.18 9.22 -11.12
C ARG A 215 3.16 10.08 -12.38
N LEU A 216 3.21 9.46 -13.56
CA LEU A 216 3.06 10.16 -14.84
C LEU A 216 1.69 10.84 -14.93
N CYS A 217 0.62 10.17 -14.51
CA CYS A 217 -0.72 10.77 -14.48
C CYS A 217 -0.77 11.98 -13.54
N VAL A 218 -0.13 11.93 -12.38
CA VAL A 218 -0.03 13.06 -11.46
C VAL A 218 0.76 14.22 -12.09
N GLU A 219 1.94 13.95 -12.67
CA GLU A 219 2.79 14.94 -13.35
C GLU A 219 2.03 15.67 -14.48
N LYS A 220 1.18 14.94 -15.20
CA LYS A 220 0.36 15.46 -16.31
C LYS A 220 -1.01 15.95 -15.88
N GLU A 221 -1.23 16.13 -14.59
CA GLU A 221 -2.48 16.63 -13.98
C GLU A 221 -3.74 15.81 -14.32
N LYS A 222 -3.57 14.52 -14.66
CA LYS A 222 -4.64 13.56 -14.97
C LYS A 222 -5.24 12.96 -13.70
N ARG A 223 -5.73 13.81 -12.80
CA ARG A 223 -6.17 13.44 -11.45
C ARG A 223 -7.35 12.48 -11.41
N GLU A 224 -8.27 12.57 -12.37
CA GLU A 224 -9.43 11.67 -12.48
C GLU A 224 -9.02 10.20 -12.60
N ILE A 225 -7.88 9.91 -13.25
CA ILE A 225 -7.37 8.55 -13.42
C ILE A 225 -6.89 7.98 -12.08
N VAL A 226 -6.28 8.83 -11.25
CA VAL A 226 -5.84 8.45 -9.91
C VAL A 226 -7.05 8.19 -9.00
N GLU A 227 -8.10 9.00 -9.10
CA GLU A 227 -9.35 8.81 -8.36
C GLU A 227 -10.05 7.49 -8.74
N ILE A 228 -10.02 7.09 -10.03
CA ILE A 228 -10.51 5.77 -10.46
C ILE A 228 -9.78 4.64 -9.72
N VAL A 229 -8.46 4.73 -9.61
CA VAL A 229 -7.65 3.72 -8.89
C VAL A 229 -7.97 3.70 -7.39
N LEU A 230 -8.17 4.86 -6.77
CA LEU A 230 -8.52 4.98 -5.35
C LEU A 230 -9.91 4.45 -5.01
N ASN A 231 -10.86 4.51 -5.93
CA ASN A 231 -12.18 3.95 -5.72
C ASN A 231 -12.21 2.42 -5.91
N ASP A 232 -11.17 1.85 -6.52
CA ASP A 232 -11.03 0.40 -6.73
C ASP A 232 -10.28 -0.26 -5.57
N SER A 233 -11.01 -0.73 -4.56
CA SER A 233 -10.45 -1.35 -3.34
C SER A 233 -9.54 -2.56 -3.60
N THR A 234 -9.61 -3.16 -4.81
CA THR A 234 -8.75 -4.29 -5.19
C THR A 234 -7.33 -3.89 -5.60
N ARG A 235 -7.10 -2.60 -5.91
CA ARG A 235 -5.79 -2.09 -6.31
C ARG A 235 -4.99 -1.64 -5.10
N VAL A 236 -3.68 -1.88 -5.17
CA VAL A 236 -2.73 -1.39 -4.17
C VAL A 236 -2.08 -0.13 -4.71
N VAL A 237 -2.13 0.93 -3.90
CA VAL A 237 -1.64 2.26 -4.24
C VAL A 237 -0.42 2.55 -3.39
N SER A 238 0.62 3.15 -3.98
CA SER A 238 1.83 3.52 -3.23
C SER A 238 1.58 4.74 -2.37
N GLU A 239 2.36 4.86 -1.29
CA GLU A 239 2.32 6.00 -0.39
C GLU A 239 2.66 7.32 -1.08
N PHE A 240 3.47 7.30 -2.14
CA PHE A 240 3.75 8.48 -2.96
C PHE A 240 2.48 9.04 -3.61
N ILE A 241 1.68 8.17 -4.22
CA ILE A 241 0.41 8.58 -4.84
C ILE A 241 -0.59 9.06 -3.78
N LEU A 242 -0.64 8.38 -2.63
CA LEU A 242 -1.47 8.84 -1.50
C LEU A 242 -1.05 10.24 -1.02
N ALA A 243 0.25 10.54 -0.94
CA ALA A 243 0.75 11.86 -0.59
C ALA A 243 0.40 12.93 -1.64
N GLU A 244 0.49 12.64 -2.93
CA GLU A 244 0.06 13.56 -4.01
C GLU A 244 -1.44 13.88 -3.93
N LEU A 245 -2.25 12.92 -3.51
CA LEU A 245 -3.67 13.13 -3.29
C LEU A 245 -3.95 13.98 -2.06
N LEU A 246 -3.21 13.78 -0.97
CA LEU A 246 -3.29 14.65 0.20
C LEU A 246 -2.90 16.09 -0.14
N LYS A 247 -1.87 16.29 -0.96
CA LYS A 247 -1.49 17.59 -1.50
C LYS A 247 -2.61 18.21 -2.34
N SER A 248 -3.23 17.44 -3.23
CA SER A 248 -4.39 17.93 -3.98
C SER A 248 -5.56 18.26 -3.08
N ALA A 249 -5.80 17.50 -2.01
CA ALA A 249 -6.89 17.73 -1.07
C ALA A 249 -6.70 19.03 -0.28
N ALA A 250 -5.45 19.35 0.11
CA ALA A 250 -5.12 20.58 0.82
C ALA A 250 -5.58 21.84 0.05
N ALA A 251 -5.52 21.81 -1.28
CA ALA A 251 -5.96 22.92 -2.14
C ALA A 251 -7.49 22.98 -2.37
N LYS A 252 -8.25 21.94 -2.02
CA LYS A 252 -9.71 21.86 -2.22
C LYS A 252 -10.49 22.54 -1.08
N PRO A 253 -11.75 22.96 -1.32
CA PRO A 253 -12.69 23.37 -0.26
C PRO A 253 -12.91 22.27 0.78
N ILE A 254 -13.37 22.64 1.98
CA ILE A 254 -13.41 21.74 3.15
C ILE A 254 -14.18 20.43 2.92
N GLU A 255 -15.33 20.48 2.25
CA GLU A 255 -16.16 19.29 2.00
C GLU A 255 -15.48 18.28 1.05
N GLU A 256 -14.96 18.78 -0.08
CA GLU A 256 -14.22 17.95 -1.04
C GLU A 256 -12.90 17.44 -0.46
N ARG A 257 -12.26 18.24 0.39
CA ARG A 257 -11.05 17.87 1.13
C ARG A 257 -11.33 16.73 2.09
N ARG A 258 -12.41 16.80 2.89
CA ARG A 258 -12.82 15.73 3.82
C ARG A 258 -13.10 14.42 3.08
N SER A 259 -13.81 14.48 1.95
CA SER A 259 -14.06 13.31 1.10
C SER A 259 -12.76 12.68 0.57
N THR A 260 -11.87 13.50 0.00
CA THR A 260 -10.60 13.02 -0.57
C THR A 260 -9.70 12.39 0.52
N ILE A 261 -9.57 13.04 1.68
CA ILE A 261 -8.79 12.51 2.81
C ILE A 261 -9.39 11.21 3.34
N THR A 262 -10.71 11.12 3.43
CA THR A 262 -11.38 9.87 3.85
C THR A 262 -11.10 8.73 2.88
N SER A 263 -11.08 9.01 1.57
CA SER A 263 -10.68 8.03 0.55
C SER A 263 -9.23 7.56 0.74
N VAL A 264 -8.30 8.46 1.05
CA VAL A 264 -6.91 8.09 1.40
C VAL A 264 -6.86 7.21 2.66
N LEU A 265 -7.61 7.56 3.72
CA LEU A 265 -7.67 6.77 4.96
C LEU A 265 -8.34 5.40 4.78
N SER A 266 -9.18 5.22 3.77
CA SER A 266 -9.72 3.90 3.43
C SER A 266 -8.63 2.93 2.94
N ARG A 267 -7.47 3.45 2.53
CA ARG A 267 -6.32 2.66 2.06
C ARG A 267 -5.37 2.34 3.20
N ASN A 268 -4.68 1.20 3.06
CA ASN A 268 -3.56 0.87 3.94
C ASN A 268 -2.32 1.63 3.48
N PHE A 269 -1.53 2.11 4.43
CA PHE A 269 -0.24 2.73 4.17
C PHE A 269 0.76 2.35 5.27
N SER A 270 2.03 2.28 4.87
CA SER A 270 3.17 2.12 5.78
C SER A 270 3.55 3.46 6.41
N LYS A 271 3.72 3.54 7.74
CA LYS A 271 4.09 4.81 8.40
C LYS A 271 5.43 5.37 7.88
N PRO A 272 6.54 4.61 7.81
CA PRO A 272 7.81 5.14 7.31
C PRO A 272 7.74 5.59 5.84
N ALA A 273 7.15 4.77 4.96
CA ALA A 273 7.07 5.12 3.54
C ALA A 273 6.13 6.31 3.29
N MET A 274 5.04 6.42 4.08
CA MET A 274 4.14 7.56 4.04
C MET A 274 4.82 8.83 4.56
N MET A 275 5.63 8.75 5.61
CA MET A 275 6.41 9.89 6.11
C MET A 275 7.38 10.41 5.05
N GLU A 276 8.14 9.52 4.41
CA GLU A 276 9.05 9.89 3.32
C GLU A 276 8.29 10.52 2.14
N ALA A 277 7.17 9.91 1.73
CA ALA A 277 6.33 10.42 0.66
C ALA A 277 5.75 11.80 1.00
N CYS A 278 5.19 11.98 2.21
CA CYS A 278 4.65 13.25 2.65
C CYS A 278 5.71 14.33 2.77
N SER A 279 6.93 13.99 3.20
CA SER A 279 8.05 14.93 3.27
C SER A 279 8.50 15.39 1.88
N ALA A 280 8.46 14.50 0.89
CA ALA A 280 8.83 14.78 -0.49
C ALA A 280 7.78 15.61 -1.25
N VAL A 281 6.48 15.40 -0.95
CA VAL A 281 5.38 15.90 -1.78
C VAL A 281 4.67 17.12 -1.19
N LEU A 282 4.37 17.10 0.11
CA LEU A 282 3.59 18.15 0.79
C LEU A 282 4.51 19.26 1.31
N SER A 283 3.99 20.48 1.33
CA SER A 283 4.56 21.56 2.15
C SER A 283 4.08 21.48 3.60
N ALA A 284 4.74 22.21 4.51
CA ALA A 284 4.30 22.34 5.90
C ALA A 284 2.88 22.95 5.99
N ALA A 285 2.53 23.87 5.10
CA ALA A 285 1.19 24.46 5.02
C ALA A 285 0.14 23.42 4.60
N ASP A 286 0.43 22.63 3.55
CA ASP A 286 -0.48 21.55 3.11
C ASP A 286 -0.70 20.55 4.24
N SER A 287 0.37 20.21 4.96
CA SER A 287 0.33 19.29 6.10
C SER A 287 -0.60 19.78 7.21
N VAL A 288 -0.58 21.08 7.53
CA VAL A 288 -1.49 21.67 8.54
C VAL A 288 -2.95 21.63 8.09
N GLU A 289 -3.24 21.92 6.81
CA GLU A 289 -4.61 21.80 6.27
C GLU A 289 -5.14 20.37 6.36
N VAL A 290 -4.30 19.39 6.02
CA VAL A 290 -4.65 17.96 6.11
C VAL A 290 -4.86 17.55 7.57
N MET A 291 -3.94 17.90 8.48
CA MET A 291 -4.05 17.57 9.91
C MET A 291 -5.30 18.17 10.57
N THR A 292 -5.74 19.35 10.12
CA THR A 292 -6.97 19.98 10.61
C THR A 292 -8.18 19.08 10.32
N VAL A 293 -8.32 18.62 9.08
CA VAL A 293 -9.42 17.73 8.68
C VAL A 293 -9.30 16.34 9.31
N LEU A 294 -8.08 15.81 9.48
CA LEU A 294 -7.89 14.54 10.19
C LEU A 294 -8.37 14.61 11.65
N THR A 295 -8.18 15.76 12.30
CA THR A 295 -8.70 16.01 13.66
C THR A 295 -10.22 16.00 13.68
N GLU A 296 -10.87 16.60 12.68
CA GLU A 296 -12.34 16.59 12.54
C GLU A 296 -12.87 15.17 12.29
N ILE A 297 -12.25 14.43 11.36
CA ILE A 297 -12.61 13.03 11.06
C ILE A 297 -12.50 12.15 12.31
N TYR A 298 -11.49 12.39 13.16
CA TYR A 298 -11.35 11.66 14.41
C TYR A 298 -12.44 12.00 15.43
N LYS A 299 -12.79 13.28 15.57
CA LYS A 299 -13.80 13.77 16.54
C LYS A 299 -15.23 13.41 16.17
N GLU A 300 -15.52 13.35 14.87
CA GLU A 300 -16.85 13.05 14.32
C GLU A 300 -16.81 11.75 13.50
N PRO A 301 -16.60 10.59 14.14
CA PRO A 301 -16.66 9.32 13.43
C PRO A 301 -18.09 9.09 12.93
N VAL A 302 -18.22 8.74 11.65
CA VAL A 302 -19.46 8.15 11.13
C VAL A 302 -19.54 6.74 11.72
N GLU A 303 -20.70 6.32 12.24
CA GLU A 303 -20.91 5.18 13.14
C GLU A 303 -20.33 3.80 12.69
N GLU A 304 -19.82 3.68 11.46
CA GLU A 304 -19.23 2.46 10.89
C GLU A 304 -17.69 2.54 10.64
N SER A 305 -17.00 3.60 11.09
CA SER A 305 -15.62 3.91 10.64
C SER A 305 -14.51 3.94 11.71
N ILE A 306 -14.58 3.11 12.76
CA ILE A 306 -13.55 3.06 13.83
C ILE A 306 -12.11 2.88 13.28
N ASP A 307 -11.93 2.06 12.23
CA ASP A 307 -10.63 1.86 11.57
C ASP A 307 -10.10 3.16 10.92
N ILE A 308 -11.00 4.00 10.39
CA ILE A 308 -10.64 5.28 9.77
C ILE A 308 -10.17 6.28 10.83
N SER A 309 -10.79 6.34 12.00
CA SER A 309 -10.33 7.19 13.10
C SER A 309 -8.92 6.80 13.57
N GLY A 310 -8.63 5.50 13.72
CA GLY A 310 -7.28 5.03 14.06
C GLY A 310 -6.23 5.37 13.00
N LYS A 311 -6.60 5.25 11.72
CA LYS A 311 -5.75 5.67 10.60
C LYS A 311 -5.58 7.19 10.53
N ALA A 312 -6.58 7.97 10.91
CA ALA A 312 -6.50 9.43 10.98
C ALA A 312 -5.44 9.87 12.00
N LEU A 313 -5.45 9.31 13.21
CA LEU A 313 -4.40 9.55 14.20
C LEU A 313 -3.02 9.12 13.69
N SER A 314 -2.94 7.93 13.08
CA SER A 314 -1.69 7.43 12.52
C SER A 314 -1.12 8.37 11.47
N LEU A 315 -1.97 8.95 10.61
CA LEU A 315 -1.56 9.90 9.59
C LEU A 315 -1.19 11.27 10.21
N ILE A 316 -1.86 11.72 11.27
CA ILE A 316 -1.43 12.91 12.04
C ILE A 316 -0.01 12.72 12.57
N THR A 317 0.31 11.56 13.16
CA THR A 317 1.67 11.26 13.62
C THR A 317 2.68 11.31 12.47
N VAL A 318 2.36 10.69 11.33
CA VAL A 318 3.22 10.70 10.14
C VAL A 318 3.50 12.12 9.64
N LEU A 319 2.48 12.98 9.61
CA LEU A 319 2.61 14.37 9.18
C LEU A 319 3.42 15.21 10.19
N MET A 320 3.25 14.94 11.48
CA MET A 320 4.06 15.52 12.55
C MET A 320 5.54 15.12 12.45
N ASP A 321 5.83 13.86 12.18
CA ASP A 321 7.20 13.38 12.00
C ASP A 321 7.83 13.97 10.73
N ALA A 322 7.06 14.12 9.65
CA ALA A 322 7.54 14.66 8.38
C ALA A 322 7.78 16.19 8.41
N HIS A 323 6.92 16.97 9.09
CA HIS A 323 6.89 18.43 8.98
C HIS A 323 6.85 19.19 10.30
N GLY A 324 6.73 18.52 11.45
CA GLY A 324 6.50 19.17 12.76
C GLY A 324 7.55 20.23 13.12
N SER A 325 8.83 19.95 12.86
CA SER A 325 9.91 20.91 13.10
C SER A 325 9.76 22.18 12.25
N ARG A 326 9.37 22.05 10.99
CA ARG A 326 9.15 23.18 10.06
C ARG A 326 7.92 24.00 10.47
N ILE A 327 6.84 23.33 10.88
CA ILE A 327 5.61 23.99 11.33
C ILE A 327 5.89 24.88 12.56
N VAL A 328 6.71 24.40 13.49
CA VAL A 328 7.11 25.18 14.68
C VAL A 328 7.94 26.41 14.29
N CYS A 329 8.74 26.35 13.23
CA CYS A 329 9.53 27.50 12.78
C CYS A 329 8.75 28.53 11.95
N GLU A 330 7.56 28.20 11.44
CA GLU A 330 6.75 29.11 10.60
C GLU A 330 5.58 29.73 11.38
N ASP A 331 5.78 30.94 11.92
CA ASP A 331 4.81 31.67 12.76
C ASP A 331 3.39 31.75 12.15
N ARG A 332 3.30 31.87 10.82
CA ARG A 332 2.03 31.94 10.09
C ARG A 332 1.16 30.68 10.23
N LEU A 333 1.75 29.54 10.59
CA LEU A 333 1.05 28.26 10.73
C LEU A 333 0.60 27.99 12.17
N HIS A 334 1.14 28.71 13.15
CA HIS A 334 0.95 28.43 14.58
C HIS A 334 -0.50 28.50 15.01
N GLN A 335 -1.30 29.43 14.48
CA GLN A 335 -2.71 29.56 14.89
C GLN A 335 -3.52 28.31 14.55
N LYS A 336 -3.38 27.79 13.33
CA LYS A 336 -4.07 26.55 12.92
C LYS A 336 -3.47 25.33 13.63
N PHE A 337 -2.15 25.32 13.78
CA PHE A 337 -1.45 24.25 14.47
C PHE A 337 -1.76 24.18 15.97
N ALA A 338 -2.09 25.30 16.62
CA ALA A 338 -2.46 25.34 18.03
C ALA A 338 -3.74 24.53 18.30
N ALA A 339 -4.74 24.60 17.41
CA ALA A 339 -5.96 23.81 17.53
C ALA A 339 -5.69 22.29 17.44
N ILE A 340 -4.80 21.89 16.51
CA ILE A 340 -4.35 20.51 16.35
C ILE A 340 -3.55 20.06 17.59
N SER A 341 -2.65 20.92 18.08
CA SER A 341 -1.82 20.63 19.26
C SER A 341 -2.65 20.47 20.54
N ASN A 342 -3.64 21.34 20.75
CA ASN A 342 -4.56 21.21 21.89
C ASN A 342 -5.33 19.89 21.85
N PHE A 343 -5.80 19.48 20.67
CA PHE A 343 -6.44 18.18 20.49
C PHE A 343 -5.49 17.01 20.84
N ILE A 344 -4.22 17.06 20.39
CA ILE A 344 -3.23 16.03 20.74
C ILE A 344 -2.99 15.98 22.26
N ILE A 345 -2.88 17.14 22.91
CA ILE A 345 -2.70 17.25 24.37
C ILE A 345 -3.90 16.66 25.13
N GLU A 346 -5.12 16.96 24.70
CA GLU A 346 -6.36 16.39 25.27
C GLU A 346 -6.36 14.86 25.15
N MET A 347 -5.97 14.33 23.99
CA MET A 347 -5.86 12.89 23.75
C MET A 347 -4.80 12.23 24.64
N GLN A 348 -3.63 12.86 24.81
CA GLN A 348 -2.58 12.36 25.70
C GLN A 348 -3.04 12.35 27.16
N SER A 349 -3.75 13.39 27.59
CA SER A 349 -4.34 13.47 28.94
C SER A 349 -5.36 12.35 29.18
N LEU A 350 -6.20 12.05 28.18
CA LEU A 350 -7.17 10.96 28.25
C LEU A 350 -6.49 9.59 28.36
N VAL A 351 -5.49 9.31 27.51
CA VAL A 351 -4.70 8.07 27.58
C VAL A 351 -3.98 7.94 28.91
N GLY A 352 -3.38 9.02 29.42
CA GLY A 352 -2.75 9.03 30.74
C GLY A 352 -3.75 8.84 31.89
N THR A 353 -5.03 9.16 31.70
CA THR A 353 -6.08 8.88 32.67
C THR A 353 -6.49 7.42 32.63
N PHE A 354 -6.60 6.81 31.45
CA PHE A 354 -6.81 5.36 31.32
C PHE A 354 -5.65 4.54 31.88
N ALA A 355 -4.40 4.92 31.61
CA ALA A 355 -3.24 4.23 32.18
C ALA A 355 -3.21 4.30 33.72
N ARG A 356 -3.59 5.45 34.29
CA ARG A 356 -3.75 5.58 35.75
C ARG A 356 -4.92 4.77 36.29
N LEU A 357 -6.01 4.65 35.53
CA LEU A 357 -7.15 3.81 35.88
C LEU A 357 -6.78 2.33 35.84
N GLU A 358 -6.08 1.88 34.80
CA GLU A 358 -5.57 0.50 34.68
C GLU A 358 -4.60 0.19 35.82
N ALA A 359 -3.65 1.07 36.11
CA ALA A 359 -2.76 0.92 37.26
C ALA A 359 -3.53 0.85 38.59
N ALA A 360 -4.55 1.68 38.78
CA ALA A 360 -5.40 1.64 39.97
C ALA A 360 -6.25 0.36 40.04
N ILE A 361 -6.73 -0.17 38.91
CA ILE A 361 -7.44 -1.45 38.84
C ILE A 361 -6.50 -2.60 39.22
N ASP A 362 -5.26 -2.60 38.69
CA ASP A 362 -4.25 -3.61 39.00
C ASP A 362 -3.82 -3.54 40.48
N GLU A 363 -3.63 -2.34 41.04
CA GLU A 363 -3.32 -2.15 42.47
C GLU A 363 -4.50 -2.59 43.37
N CYS A 364 -5.74 -2.40 42.93
CA CYS A 364 -6.92 -2.89 43.65
C CYS A 364 -7.19 -4.39 43.42
N ALA A 365 -6.60 -5.03 42.41
CA ALA A 365 -6.84 -6.45 42.10
C ALA A 365 -6.23 -7.39 43.15
N ASP A 366 -5.18 -6.96 43.87
CA ASP A 366 -4.56 -7.71 44.96
C ASP A 366 -5.37 -7.67 46.28
N ASP A 367 -6.34 -6.75 46.40
CA ASP A 367 -7.17 -6.58 47.61
C ASP A 367 -8.55 -7.29 47.52
N PHE A 368 -8.87 -7.96 46.41
CA PHE A 368 -10.10 -8.74 46.28
C PHE A 368 -9.83 -10.24 46.14
N PRO A 369 -10.35 -11.09 47.06
CA PRO A 369 -10.33 -12.54 46.84
C PRO A 369 -11.11 -12.86 45.55
N GLN A 370 -10.51 -13.70 44.70
CA GLN A 370 -11.08 -14.21 43.45
C GLN A 370 -12.52 -14.71 43.62
N TYR A 371 -13.49 -13.82 43.44
CA TYR A 371 -14.86 -14.18 43.12
C TYR A 371 -15.10 -13.66 41.70
N ASN A 372 -15.40 -14.59 40.80
CA ASN A 372 -15.88 -14.30 39.45
C ASN A 372 -17.13 -13.41 39.53
N VAL A 373 -16.95 -12.10 39.56
CA VAL A 373 -18.03 -11.13 39.38
C VAL A 373 -17.70 -10.36 38.11
N VAL A 374 -18.38 -10.73 37.04
CA VAL A 374 -18.45 -9.93 35.82
C VAL A 374 -19.17 -8.64 36.19
N TYR A 375 -18.44 -7.55 36.39
CA TYR A 375 -19.04 -6.22 36.46
C TYR A 375 -19.51 -5.85 35.06
N ARG A 376 -20.78 -6.14 34.78
CA ARG A 376 -21.48 -5.59 33.61
C ARG A 376 -21.68 -4.10 33.89
N ILE A 377 -20.82 -3.26 33.33
CA ILE A 377 -21.04 -1.81 33.33
C ILE A 377 -22.25 -1.57 32.43
N THR A 378 -23.43 -1.44 33.04
CA THR A 378 -24.63 -0.99 32.35
C THR A 378 -24.54 0.53 32.26
N PRO A 379 -24.46 1.14 31.06
CA PRO A 379 -24.46 2.58 30.94
C PRO A 379 -25.79 3.13 31.46
N THR A 380 -25.73 3.92 32.53
CA THR A 380 -26.87 4.70 33.01
C THR A 380 -27.15 5.83 32.01
N VAL A 381 -28.20 5.65 31.23
CA VAL A 381 -28.79 6.71 30.41
C VAL A 381 -29.38 7.75 31.36
N HIS A 382 -28.77 8.93 31.45
CA HIS A 382 -29.42 10.06 32.10
C HIS A 382 -30.57 10.54 31.20
N SER A 383 -31.80 10.47 31.72
CA SER A 383 -32.95 11.07 31.06
C SER A 383 -32.83 12.59 31.09
N PHE A 384 -32.69 13.21 29.92
CA PHE A 384 -32.89 14.65 29.76
C PHE A 384 -34.36 14.99 30.05
N SER A 385 -34.63 15.62 31.19
CA SER A 385 -35.90 16.32 31.39
C SER A 385 -35.80 17.68 30.71
N TRP A 386 -36.52 17.87 29.61
CA TRP A 386 -36.81 19.20 29.11
C TRP A 386 -37.75 19.89 30.10
N GLN A 387 -37.29 20.98 30.71
CA GLN A 387 -38.14 22.01 31.31
C GLN A 387 -38.07 23.28 30.48
#